data_AF-A0A2R7P140-F1
#
_entry.id   AF-A0A2R7P140-F1
#
_cell.length_a   1.000
_cell.length_b   1.000
_cell.length_c   1.000
_cell.angle_alpha   90.00
_cell.angle_beta   90.00
_cell.angle_gamma   90.00
#
_symmetry.space_group_name_H-M   'P 1'
#
loop_
_entity.id
_entity.type
_entity.pdbx_description
1 polymer ?
#
loop_
_entity_poly.entity_id
_entity_poly.type
_entity_poly.pdbx_seq_one_letter_code
_entity_poly.pdbx_strand_id
1 'polypeptide(L)'
;MATTAAPTAHPASPQDLQATAAALWTYVHLKVPRFTSEAALKVVEGLQPQPDEDPKLLAKRLRKALSDTGVALKHTAALDAASRILGRSSWHALNREPLTPKLKLTMVVKAPEEEFSSWHELAPRLAEWLEAWHQVKPTKV
;
A
#
# COMPACT_ATOMS: atom_id res chain seq x y z
N MET A 1 12.65 -25.24 -11.79
CA MET A 1 11.61 -24.23 -11.50
C MET A 1 12.30 -23.09 -10.76
N ALA A 2 12.48 -21.94 -11.42
CA ALA A 2 13.25 -20.83 -10.88
C ALA A 2 12.32 -19.89 -10.09
N THR A 3 12.58 -19.76 -8.79
CA THR A 3 11.99 -18.78 -7.90
C THR A 3 12.52 -17.39 -8.24
N THR A 4 11.67 -16.54 -8.82
CA THR A 4 11.97 -15.12 -9.04
C THR A 4 11.93 -14.39 -7.70
N ALA A 5 13.09 -14.25 -7.06
CA ALA A 5 13.26 -13.33 -5.94
C ALA A 5 13.19 -11.90 -6.50
N ALA A 6 12.24 -11.10 -5.99
CA ALA A 6 12.15 -9.69 -6.27
C ALA A 6 13.45 -8.99 -5.84
N PRO A 7 14.03 -8.09 -6.67
CA PRO A 7 15.23 -7.38 -6.28
C PRO A 7 14.87 -6.38 -5.18
N THR A 8 15.32 -6.64 -3.96
CA THR A 8 15.47 -5.63 -2.91
C THR A 8 16.50 -4.61 -3.39
N ALA A 9 16.00 -3.56 -4.05
CA ALA A 9 16.82 -2.51 -4.63
C ALA A 9 17.44 -1.65 -3.52
N HIS A 10 18.71 -1.91 -3.25
CA HIS A 10 19.62 -0.98 -2.58
C HIS A 10 19.66 0.32 -3.38
N PRO A 11 19.61 1.51 -2.77
CA PRO A 11 20.14 2.71 -3.37
C PRO A 11 21.57 2.93 -2.87
N ALA A 12 22.51 2.07 -3.27
CA ALA A 12 23.94 2.30 -3.00
C ALA A 12 24.73 2.64 -4.26
N SER A 13 24.12 2.53 -5.44
CA SER A 13 24.77 2.88 -6.69
C SER A 13 24.37 4.30 -7.11
N PRO A 14 25.27 5.08 -7.73
CA PRO A 14 24.93 6.37 -8.34
C PRO A 14 23.73 6.29 -9.31
N GLN A 15 23.55 5.13 -9.95
CA GLN A 15 22.40 4.84 -10.82
C GLN A 15 21.07 4.79 -10.07
N ASP A 16 21.05 4.30 -8.83
CA ASP A 16 19.84 4.18 -8.03
C ASP A 16 19.39 5.56 -7.51
N LEU A 17 20.35 6.42 -7.15
CA LEU A 17 20.09 7.82 -6.80
C LEU A 17 19.48 8.57 -7.98
N GLN A 18 20.02 8.35 -9.18
CA GLN A 18 19.52 9.02 -10.38
C GLN A 18 18.12 8.51 -10.80
N ALA A 19 17.86 7.21 -10.66
CA ALA A 19 16.53 6.65 -10.85
C ALA A 19 15.51 7.22 -9.83
N THR A 20 15.93 7.34 -8.57
CA THR A 20 15.12 7.93 -7.49
C THR A 20 14.82 9.41 -7.76
N ALA A 21 15.83 10.17 -8.18
CA ALA A 21 15.69 11.57 -8.58
C ALA A 21 14.77 11.74 -9.79
N ALA A 22 14.87 10.85 -10.78
CA ALA A 22 13.97 10.84 -11.94
C ALA A 22 12.52 10.55 -11.54
N ALA A 23 12.30 9.60 -10.62
CA ALA A 23 10.96 9.30 -10.10
C ALA A 23 10.36 10.49 -9.33
N LEU A 24 11.15 11.13 -8.47
CA LEU A 24 10.76 12.34 -7.76
C LEU A 24 10.44 13.48 -8.75
N TRP A 25 11.32 13.74 -9.70
CA TRP A 25 11.14 14.77 -10.72
C TRP A 25 9.86 14.55 -11.52
N THR A 26 9.65 13.35 -12.04
CA THR A 26 8.45 13.01 -12.83
C THR A 26 7.18 13.31 -12.05
N TYR A 27 7.14 12.97 -10.75
CA TYR A 27 5.96 13.22 -9.93
C TYR A 27 5.75 14.71 -9.60
N VAL A 28 6.83 15.40 -9.22
CA VAL A 28 6.75 16.80 -8.77
C VAL A 28 6.59 17.76 -9.94
N HIS A 29 7.24 17.51 -11.08
CA HIS A 29 7.15 18.35 -12.27
C HIS A 29 5.71 18.43 -12.82
N LEU A 30 4.94 17.34 -12.73
CA LEU A 30 3.52 17.33 -13.07
C LEU A 30 2.68 18.29 -12.20
N LYS A 31 3.13 18.62 -10.99
CA LYS A 31 2.44 19.53 -10.06
C LYS A 31 3.05 20.93 -10.07
N VAL A 32 4.36 21.02 -10.28
CA VAL A 32 5.16 22.25 -10.26
C VAL A 32 6.11 22.21 -11.46
N PRO A 33 5.70 22.74 -12.63
CA PRO A 33 6.48 22.66 -13.87
C PRO A 33 7.86 23.34 -13.80
N ARG A 34 8.07 24.24 -12.84
CA ARG A 34 9.37 24.90 -12.59
C ARG A 34 10.39 23.99 -11.91
N PHE A 35 9.96 22.83 -11.41
CA PHE A 35 10.85 21.87 -10.77
C PHE A 35 11.68 21.12 -11.83
N THR A 36 13.00 21.20 -11.68
CA THR A 36 13.96 20.62 -12.63
C THR A 36 14.49 19.27 -12.14
N SER A 37 15.00 18.46 -13.06
CA SER A 37 15.63 17.19 -12.75
C SER A 37 16.89 17.37 -11.88
N GLU A 38 17.65 18.45 -12.10
CA GLU A 38 18.81 18.81 -11.28
C GLU A 38 18.41 19.14 -9.83
N ALA A 39 17.31 19.88 -9.64
CA ALA A 39 16.79 20.16 -8.30
C ALA A 39 16.33 18.88 -7.60
N ALA A 40 15.72 17.94 -8.34
CA ALA A 40 15.34 16.63 -7.80
C ALA A 40 16.55 15.81 -7.35
N LEU A 41 17.64 15.84 -8.12
CA LEU A 41 18.88 15.14 -7.74
C LEU A 41 19.47 15.72 -6.46
N LYS A 42 19.63 17.05 -6.36
CA LYS A 42 20.11 17.72 -5.14
C LYS A 42 19.25 17.41 -3.91
N VAL A 43 17.93 17.36 -4.10
CA VAL A 43 17.00 16.98 -3.02
C VAL A 43 17.25 15.54 -2.59
N VAL A 44 17.34 14.58 -3.51
CA VAL A 44 17.57 13.16 -3.17
C VAL A 44 18.94 12.95 -2.52
N GLU A 45 20.00 13.61 -3.02
CA GLU A 45 21.34 13.57 -2.43
C GLU A 45 21.36 14.12 -1.01
N GLY A 46 20.65 15.23 -0.75
CA GLY A 46 20.53 15.81 0.60
C GLY A 46 19.61 14.99 1.51
N LEU A 47 18.64 14.26 0.94
CA LEU A 47 17.77 13.38 1.71
C LEU A 47 18.47 12.07 2.08
N GLN A 48 19.22 11.40 1.20
CA GLN A 48 19.73 10.05 1.47
C GLN A 48 18.65 9.11 2.06
N PRO A 49 17.57 8.85 1.29
CA PRO A 49 16.46 8.01 1.75
C PRO A 49 16.95 6.60 2.08
N GLN A 50 16.54 6.08 3.25
CA GLN A 50 16.82 4.70 3.65
C GLN A 50 15.64 3.80 3.27
N PRO A 51 15.86 2.58 2.75
CA PRO A 51 14.79 1.72 2.22
C PRO A 51 13.75 1.31 3.29
N ASP A 52 14.19 1.20 4.54
CA ASP A 52 13.35 0.80 5.67
C ASP A 52 12.81 2.00 6.48
N GLU A 53 13.00 3.22 5.99
CA GLU A 53 12.48 4.42 6.66
C GLU A 53 10.94 4.48 6.60
N ASP A 54 10.32 4.95 7.69
CA ASP A 54 8.89 5.25 7.70
C ASP A 54 8.57 6.32 6.62
N PRO A 55 7.68 6.02 5.65
CA PRO A 55 7.27 6.98 4.63
C PRO A 55 6.80 8.32 5.20
N LYS A 56 6.23 8.36 6.41
CA LYS A 56 5.79 9.61 7.06
C LYS A 56 6.96 10.49 7.46
N LEU A 57 8.02 9.91 8.01
CA LEU A 57 9.24 10.63 8.40
C LEU A 57 9.95 11.16 7.15
N LEU A 58 10.07 10.30 6.13
CA LEU A 58 10.65 10.68 4.85
C LEU A 58 9.85 11.81 4.18
N ALA A 59 8.52 11.75 4.20
CA ALA A 59 7.66 12.80 3.65
C ALA A 59 7.83 14.16 4.36
N LYS A 60 8.05 14.17 5.67
CA LYS A 60 8.30 15.39 6.43
C LYS A 60 9.64 16.03 6.03
N ARG A 61 10.70 15.22 5.92
CA ARG A 61 12.02 15.65 5.43
C ARG A 61 11.96 16.14 3.98
N LEU A 62 11.25 15.40 3.13
CA LEU A 62 11.04 15.75 1.73
C LEU A 62 10.36 17.09 1.55
N ARG A 63 9.33 17.39 2.35
CA ARG A 63 8.69 18.71 2.33
C ARG A 63 9.63 19.84 2.71
N LYS A 64 10.50 19.62 3.69
CA LYS A 64 11.49 20.61 4.10
C LYS A 64 12.48 20.86 2.96
N ALA A 65 13.08 19.81 2.41
CA ALA A 65 14.04 19.91 1.30
C ALA A 65 13.42 20.55 0.04
N LEU A 66 12.16 20.23 -0.29
CA LEU A 66 11.44 20.87 -1.39
C LEU A 66 11.13 22.34 -1.09
N SER A 67 10.79 22.70 0.15
CA SER A 67 10.57 24.09 0.54
C SER A 67 11.83 24.93 0.40
N ASP A 68 13.00 24.37 0.72
CA ASP A 68 14.30 25.04 0.57
C ASP A 68 14.64 25.33 -0.90
N THR A 69 14.03 24.59 -1.83
CA THR A 69 14.13 24.81 -3.30
C THR A 69 12.95 25.60 -3.88
N GLY A 70 12.09 26.18 -3.02
CA GLY A 70 10.95 27.00 -3.42
C GLY A 70 9.72 26.21 -3.87
N VAL A 71 9.68 24.91 -3.62
CA VAL A 71 8.57 24.01 -3.99
C VAL A 71 7.71 23.70 -2.77
N ALA A 72 6.49 24.25 -2.75
CA ALA A 72 5.50 23.94 -1.74
C ALA A 72 4.65 22.72 -2.16
N LEU A 73 4.80 21.62 -1.42
CA LEU A 73 4.03 20.39 -1.67
C LEU A 73 3.09 20.07 -0.49
N LYS A 74 1.84 19.72 -0.80
CA LYS A 74 0.87 19.22 0.20
C LYS A 74 1.37 17.92 0.84
N HIS A 75 1.02 17.66 2.09
CA HIS A 75 1.53 16.51 2.83
C HIS A 75 1.19 15.16 2.19
N THR A 76 -0.03 15.00 1.68
CA THR A 76 -0.47 13.78 0.99
C THR A 76 0.34 13.50 -0.29
N ALA A 77 0.65 14.55 -1.06
CA ALA A 77 1.52 14.42 -2.23
C ALA A 77 2.97 14.08 -1.82
N ALA A 78 3.42 14.55 -0.65
CA ALA A 78 4.75 14.24 -0.15
C ALA A 78 4.86 12.80 0.34
N LEU A 79 3.79 12.26 0.94
CA LEU A 79 3.68 10.85 1.30
C LEU A 79 3.71 9.94 0.09
N ASP A 80 2.99 10.31 -0.97
CA ASP A 80 2.98 9.53 -2.21
C ASP A 80 4.35 9.58 -2.91
N ALA A 81 4.99 10.76 -2.96
CA ALA A 81 6.35 10.91 -3.47
C ALA A 81 7.38 10.11 -2.64
N ALA A 82 7.30 10.17 -1.31
CA ALA A 82 8.15 9.40 -0.40
C ALA A 82 7.95 7.89 -0.59
N SER A 83 6.72 7.43 -0.78
CA SER A 83 6.43 6.01 -1.04
C SER A 83 7.08 5.55 -2.36
N ARG A 84 7.01 6.38 -3.41
CA ARG A 84 7.65 6.10 -4.70
C ARG A 84 9.17 6.07 -4.61
N ILE A 85 9.77 6.99 -3.83
CA ILE A 85 11.22 6.99 -3.53
C ILE A 85 11.64 5.66 -2.87
N LEU A 86 10.81 5.11 -1.98
CA LEU A 86 11.04 3.83 -1.32
C LEU A 86 10.69 2.61 -2.19
N GLY A 87 10.50 2.78 -3.51
CA GLY A 87 10.18 1.71 -4.45
C GLY A 87 8.75 1.18 -4.35
N ARG A 88 7.85 1.88 -3.67
CA ARG A 88 6.44 1.48 -3.50
C ARG A 88 5.55 2.16 -4.55
N SER A 89 4.45 1.50 -4.93
CA SER A 89 3.56 2.00 -5.99
C SER A 89 2.77 3.27 -5.59
N SER A 90 2.27 3.33 -4.36
CA SER A 90 1.67 4.53 -3.77
C SER A 90 1.53 4.39 -2.25
N TRP A 91 1.36 5.53 -1.56
CA TRP A 91 1.03 5.54 -0.12
C TRP A 91 -0.29 4.80 0.15
N HIS A 92 -1.27 4.98 -0.72
CA HIS A 92 -2.60 4.37 -0.57
C HIS A 92 -2.60 2.87 -0.82
N ALA A 93 -1.73 2.35 -1.69
CA ALA A 93 -1.57 0.91 -1.89
C ALA A 93 -0.98 0.23 -0.66
N LEU A 94 -0.14 0.93 0.11
CA LEU A 94 0.42 0.41 1.35
C LEU A 94 -0.61 0.40 2.49
N ASN A 95 -1.39 1.48 2.60
CA ASN A 95 -2.35 1.65 3.68
C ASN A 95 -3.72 1.02 3.37
N ARG A 96 -3.91 0.54 2.14
CA ARG A 96 -4.88 -0.53 1.86
C ARG A 96 -4.23 -1.81 2.37
N GLU A 97 -4.46 -2.13 3.64
CA GLU A 97 -4.47 -3.53 4.03
C GLU A 97 -5.27 -4.29 2.96
N PRO A 98 -4.85 -5.49 2.51
CA PRO A 98 -5.79 -6.35 1.84
C PRO A 98 -6.93 -6.53 2.84
N LEU A 99 -8.03 -5.83 2.61
CA LEU A 99 -9.31 -6.15 3.20
C LEU A 99 -9.45 -7.63 2.92
N THR A 100 -9.19 -8.45 3.92
CA THR A 100 -9.56 -9.84 3.94
C THR A 100 -10.96 -9.78 4.51
N PRO A 101 -12.02 -9.62 3.69
CA PRO A 101 -13.37 -9.67 4.19
C PRO A 101 -13.62 -11.09 4.67
N LYS A 102 -13.27 -11.36 5.93
CA LYS A 102 -13.62 -12.60 6.61
C LYS A 102 -15.05 -12.44 7.07
N LEU A 103 -15.98 -12.91 6.24
CA LEU A 103 -17.34 -13.12 6.70
C LEU A 103 -17.30 -14.30 7.68
N LYS A 104 -17.88 -14.10 8.87
CA LYS A 104 -17.92 -15.11 9.92
C LYS A 104 -19.35 -15.62 10.04
N LEU A 105 -19.54 -16.94 9.89
CA LEU A 105 -20.80 -17.61 10.16
C LEU A 105 -20.74 -18.26 11.55
N THR A 106 -21.67 -17.90 12.43
CA THR A 106 -21.74 -18.46 13.79
C THR A 106 -23.16 -18.96 14.06
N MET A 107 -23.30 -20.23 14.44
CA MET A 107 -24.58 -20.77 14.92
C MET A 107 -24.75 -20.49 16.41
N VAL A 108 -25.97 -20.13 16.80
CA VAL A 108 -26.35 -19.91 18.21
C VAL A 108 -26.31 -21.23 19.03
N VAL A 109 -26.27 -22.39 18.35
CA VAL A 109 -26.27 -23.72 18.99
C VAL A 109 -24.93 -24.42 18.75
N LYS A 110 -23.92 -24.12 19.58
CA LYS A 110 -22.67 -24.91 19.77
C LYS A 110 -22.02 -25.56 18.51
N ALA A 111 -22.14 -24.93 17.34
CA ALA A 111 -21.56 -25.45 16.10
C ALA A 111 -20.17 -24.83 15.87
N PRO A 112 -19.29 -25.49 15.09
CA PRO A 112 -18.00 -24.93 14.73
C PRO A 112 -18.16 -23.63 13.91
N GLU A 113 -17.31 -22.66 14.19
CA GLU A 113 -17.27 -21.40 13.45
C GLU A 113 -16.61 -21.64 12.07
N GLU A 114 -17.26 -21.21 11.00
CA GLU A 114 -16.74 -21.30 9.63
C GLU A 114 -16.41 -19.87 9.12
N GLU A 115 -15.19 -19.68 8.58
CA GLU A 115 -14.72 -18.43 8.00
C GLU A 115 -14.79 -18.47 6.47
N PHE A 116 -15.31 -17.41 5.85
CA PHE A 116 -15.46 -17.28 4.40
C PHE A 116 -14.80 -16.01 3.89
N SER A 117 -14.24 -16.07 2.67
CA SER A 117 -13.55 -14.93 2.06
C SER A 117 -14.49 -14.04 1.25
N SER A 118 -15.73 -14.48 0.99
CA SER A 118 -16.72 -13.70 0.24
C SER A 118 -18.16 -14.18 0.46
N TRP A 119 -19.12 -13.31 0.12
CA TRP A 119 -20.55 -13.68 0.13
C TRP A 119 -20.89 -14.81 -0.85
N HIS A 120 -20.14 -14.92 -1.95
CA HIS A 120 -20.35 -15.97 -2.94
C HIS A 120 -19.96 -17.36 -2.41
N GLU A 121 -18.99 -17.42 -1.48
CA GLU A 121 -18.63 -18.67 -0.78
C GLU A 121 -19.60 -18.98 0.36
N LEU A 122 -20.07 -17.96 1.07
CA LEU A 122 -20.98 -18.11 2.20
C LEU A 122 -22.41 -18.51 1.78
N ALA A 123 -22.94 -17.91 0.71
CA ALA A 123 -24.33 -18.10 0.27
C ALA A 123 -24.72 -19.57 -0.02
N PRO A 124 -23.95 -20.36 -0.80
CA PRO A 124 -24.28 -21.76 -1.03
C PRO A 124 -24.19 -22.58 0.27
N ARG A 125 -23.21 -22.30 1.13
CA ARG A 125 -23.04 -22.99 2.42
C ARG A 125 -24.22 -22.75 3.36
N LEU A 126 -24.72 -21.51 3.40
CA LEU A 126 -25.93 -21.16 4.16
C LEU A 126 -27.16 -21.89 3.62
N ALA A 127 -27.30 -21.99 2.29
CA ALA A 127 -28.42 -22.67 1.66
C ALA A 127 -28.41 -24.18 1.95
N GLU A 128 -27.24 -24.84 1.86
CA GLU A 128 -27.07 -26.25 2.25
C GLU A 128 -27.51 -26.50 3.70
N TRP A 129 -27.16 -25.59 4.60
CA TRP A 129 -27.53 -25.69 6.01
C TRP A 129 -29.03 -25.53 6.24
N LEU A 130 -29.65 -24.54 5.59
CA LEU A 130 -31.10 -24.34 5.69
C LEU A 130 -31.87 -25.55 5.15
N GLU A 131 -31.40 -26.15 4.06
CA GLU A 131 -31.99 -27.35 3.49
C GLU A 131 -31.80 -28.54 4.44
N ALA A 132 -30.59 -28.76 4.97
CA ALA A 132 -30.33 -29.81 5.95
C ALA A 132 -31.20 -29.66 7.21
N TRP A 133 -31.39 -28.43 7.70
CA TRP A 133 -32.28 -28.15 8.83
C TRP A 133 -33.75 -28.44 8.50
N HIS A 134 -34.20 -28.10 7.30
CA HIS A 134 -35.58 -28.37 6.85
C HIS A 134 -35.86 -29.89 6.75
N GLN A 135 -34.90 -30.68 6.26
CA GLN A 135 -35.03 -32.13 6.11
C GLN A 135 -35.11 -32.88 7.44
N VAL A 136 -34.55 -32.34 8.52
CA VAL A 136 -34.54 -32.97 9.86
C VAL A 136 -35.92 -32.90 10.55
N LYS A 137 -36.94 -32.28 9.93
CA LYS A 137 -38.23 -31.89 10.53
C LYS A 137 -37.98 -31.08 11.81
N PRO A 138 -38.00 -29.75 11.76
CA PRO A 138 -37.89 -28.96 12.98
C PRO A 138 -39.07 -29.32 13.89
N THR A 139 -38.81 -30.06 14.97
CA THR A 139 -39.71 -30.11 16.12
C THR A 139 -39.93 -28.66 16.52
N LYS A 140 -41.18 -28.20 16.40
CA LYS A 140 -41.60 -26.85 16.78
C LYS A 140 -40.92 -26.47 18.11
N VAL A 141 -40.16 -25.37 18.08
CA VAL A 141 -39.68 -24.69 19.28
C VAL A 141 -40.88 -24.16 20.05
#